data_AF-A0A089JV35-F1
#
_entry.id   AF-A0A089JV35-F1
#
_cell.length_a   1.000
_cell.length_b   1.000
_cell.length_c   1.000
_cell.angle_alpha   90.00
_cell.angle_beta   90.00
_cell.angle_gamma   90.00
#
_symmetry.space_group_name_H-M   'P 1'
#
loop_
_entity.id
_entity.type
_entity.pdbx_description
1 polymer ?
#
loop_
_entity_poly.entity_id
_entity_poly.type
_entity_poly.pdbx_seq_one_letter_code
_entity_poly.pdbx_strand_id
1 'polypeptide(L)'
;MVNMELTEGMMRSEGWAYLFDLSFLEHTEDEDAIDKHIRSIYKTAIDGLLNQRSKKLKKGPIVFWNCLKRVTGDQNQLVDGYILMITPYYRQLTGRDSDPIVESMWKHKGYIRASSAIPLLEGAVPACILTEGEVYPLDIDETFFENLSELFEEHQYVLSLVNPGMALRSNPYQN
;
A
#
# COMPACT_ATOMS: atom_id res chain seq x y z
N MET A 1 -18.49 16.11 -3.45
CA MET A 1 -17.40 15.41 -2.73
C MET A 1 -16.13 16.19 -2.96
N VAL A 2 -15.31 16.39 -1.93
CA VAL A 2 -13.97 16.97 -2.10
C VAL A 2 -13.06 15.82 -2.50
N ASN A 3 -12.61 15.80 -3.76
CA ASN A 3 -11.56 14.89 -4.21
C ASN A 3 -10.22 15.49 -3.80
N MET A 4 -9.35 14.70 -3.19
CA MET A 4 -8.00 15.15 -2.81
C MET A 4 -6.99 14.61 -3.81
N GLU A 5 -6.05 15.45 -4.21
CA GLU A 5 -4.95 15.09 -5.10
C GLU A 5 -3.71 14.66 -4.29
N LEU A 6 -2.98 13.66 -4.80
CA LEU A 6 -1.71 13.24 -4.22
C LEU A 6 -0.58 14.14 -4.69
N THR A 7 0.20 14.64 -3.73
CA THR A 7 1.46 15.34 -4.06
C THR A 7 2.54 14.34 -4.47
N GLU A 8 3.50 14.77 -5.29
CA GLU A 8 4.67 13.94 -5.67
C GLU A 8 5.43 13.38 -4.45
N GLY A 9 5.58 14.21 -3.40
CA GLY A 9 6.22 13.78 -2.16
C GLY A 9 5.48 12.65 -1.44
N MET A 10 4.15 12.59 -1.57
CA MET A 10 3.35 11.47 -1.05
C MET A 10 3.55 10.22 -1.91
N MET A 11 3.62 10.37 -3.23
CA MET A 11 3.80 9.26 -4.17
C MET A 11 5.17 8.56 -4.04
N ARG A 12 6.21 9.31 -3.64
CA ARG A 12 7.56 8.76 -3.41
C ARG A 12 7.80 8.24 -1.99
N SER A 13 6.84 8.36 -1.09
CA SER A 13 7.05 8.07 0.33
C SER A 13 7.11 6.57 0.63
N GLU A 14 7.98 6.18 1.58
CA GLU A 14 8.04 4.81 2.10
C GLU A 14 6.94 4.58 3.14
N GLY A 15 6.53 3.33 3.32
CA GLY A 15 5.44 2.99 4.23
C GLY A 15 5.57 1.62 4.87
N TRP A 16 4.58 1.33 5.71
CA TRP A 16 4.35 -0.03 6.21
C TRP A 16 3.69 -0.85 5.11
N ALA A 17 4.15 -2.09 4.93
CA ALA A 17 3.59 -3.02 3.96
C ALA A 17 3.06 -4.26 4.68
N TYR A 18 1.86 -4.68 4.29
CA TYR A 18 1.18 -5.85 4.82
C TYR A 18 0.80 -6.75 3.65
N LEU A 19 1.34 -7.96 3.64
CA LEU A 19 1.13 -8.94 2.57
C LEU A 19 0.12 -9.97 3.05
N PHE A 20 -0.74 -10.40 2.14
CA PHE A 20 -1.77 -11.39 2.42
C PHE A 20 -1.79 -12.45 1.31
N ASP A 21 -1.61 -13.72 1.69
CA ASP A 21 -1.86 -14.90 0.87
C ASP A 21 -3.38 -15.06 0.70
N LEU A 22 -3.87 -14.99 -0.54
CA LEU A 22 -5.30 -15.15 -0.83
C LEU A 22 -5.68 -16.57 -1.26
N SER A 23 -4.73 -17.52 -1.34
CA SER A 23 -4.98 -18.88 -1.83
C SER A 23 -6.06 -19.62 -1.02
N PHE A 24 -6.22 -19.28 0.26
CA PHE A 24 -7.27 -19.84 1.11
C PHE A 24 -8.70 -19.47 0.66
N LEU A 25 -8.84 -18.53 -0.27
CA LEU A 25 -10.10 -18.06 -0.86
C LEU A 25 -10.34 -18.61 -2.28
N GLU A 26 -9.35 -19.23 -2.93
CA GLU A 26 -9.47 -19.71 -4.32
C GLU A 26 -10.53 -20.83 -4.51
N HIS A 27 -10.96 -21.46 -3.41
CA HIS A 27 -11.89 -22.59 -3.43
C HIS A 27 -13.21 -22.30 -2.69
N THR A 28 -13.53 -21.03 -2.44
CA THR A 28 -14.83 -20.69 -1.85
C THR A 28 -15.92 -20.63 -2.91
N GLU A 29 -17.16 -20.96 -2.53
CA GLU A 29 -18.36 -20.77 -3.37
C GLU A 29 -18.83 -19.30 -3.44
N ASP A 30 -18.24 -18.41 -2.64
CA ASP A 30 -18.55 -16.98 -2.60
C ASP A 30 -17.63 -16.21 -3.57
N GLU A 31 -18.19 -15.79 -4.71
CA GLU A 31 -17.47 -15.04 -5.75
C GLU A 31 -16.91 -13.70 -5.24
N ASP A 32 -17.50 -13.13 -4.18
CA ASP A 32 -17.06 -11.86 -3.58
C ASP A 32 -16.07 -12.07 -2.43
N ALA A 33 -15.62 -13.30 -2.17
CA ALA A 33 -14.83 -13.61 -0.97
C ALA A 33 -13.53 -12.79 -0.87
N ILE A 34 -12.84 -12.60 -2.01
CA ILE A 34 -11.61 -11.80 -2.09
C ILE A 34 -11.91 -10.33 -1.77
N ASP A 35 -12.92 -9.75 -2.43
CA ASP A 35 -13.32 -8.35 -2.22
C ASP A 35 -13.76 -8.08 -0.78
N LYS A 36 -14.55 -9.00 -0.19
CA LYS A 36 -14.96 -8.93 1.22
C LYS A 36 -13.75 -8.98 2.15
N HIS A 37 -12.77 -9.84 1.85
CA HIS A 37 -11.55 -9.95 2.63
C HIS A 37 -10.70 -8.68 2.55
N ILE A 38 -10.47 -8.14 1.36
CA ILE A 38 -9.75 -6.88 1.13
C ILE A 38 -10.43 -5.73 1.86
N ARG A 39 -11.76 -5.60 1.77
CA ARG A 39 -12.53 -4.58 2.51
C ARG A 39 -12.37 -4.72 4.03
N SER A 40 -12.33 -5.96 4.54
CA SER A 40 -12.10 -6.23 5.97
C SER A 40 -10.70 -5.79 6.43
N ILE A 41 -9.68 -6.07 5.63
CA ILE A 41 -8.29 -5.61 5.87
C ILE A 41 -8.26 -4.08 5.90
N TYR A 42 -8.86 -3.43 4.91
CA TYR A 42 -8.96 -1.97 4.80
C TYR A 42 -9.60 -1.34 6.03
N LYS A 43 -10.77 -1.86 6.42
CA LYS A 43 -11.50 -1.39 7.59
C LYS A 43 -10.64 -1.52 8.84
N THR A 44 -9.98 -2.65 9.02
CA THR A 44 -9.09 -2.90 10.16
C THR A 44 -7.93 -1.90 10.20
N ALA A 45 -7.38 -1.54 9.04
CA ALA A 45 -6.27 -0.61 8.96
C ALA A 45 -6.69 0.83 9.29
N ILE A 46 -7.81 1.27 8.72
CA ILE A 46 -8.41 2.58 9.00
C ILE A 46 -8.78 2.67 10.48
N ASP A 47 -9.55 1.71 11.00
CA ASP A 47 -9.96 1.69 12.41
C ASP A 47 -8.73 1.62 13.33
N GLY A 48 -7.71 0.84 12.95
CA GLY A 48 -6.45 0.73 13.68
C GLY A 48 -5.72 2.06 13.80
N LEU A 49 -5.65 2.85 12.73
CA LEU A 49 -5.01 4.18 12.70
C LEU A 49 -5.84 5.23 13.43
N LEU A 50 -7.16 5.24 13.21
CA LEU A 50 -8.10 6.15 13.88
C LEU A 50 -8.18 5.91 15.39
N ASN A 51 -7.85 4.72 15.87
CA ASN A 51 -7.84 4.41 17.30
C ASN A 51 -6.48 4.68 17.98
N GLN A 52 -5.44 5.08 17.25
CA GLN A 52 -4.13 5.34 17.83
C GLN A 52 -4.15 6.48 18.86
N ARG A 53 -3.34 6.37 19.91
CA ARG A 53 -3.19 7.48 20.88
C ARG A 53 -2.57 8.73 20.24
N SER A 54 -1.69 8.53 19.25
CA SER A 54 -1.03 9.61 18.54
C SER A 54 -2.02 10.42 17.71
N LYS A 55 -2.24 11.68 18.09
CA LYS A 55 -3.07 12.64 17.31
C LYS A 55 -2.55 12.83 15.89
N LYS A 56 -1.24 12.70 15.70
CA LYS A 56 -0.59 12.80 14.40
C LYS A 56 -1.03 11.65 13.50
N LEU A 57 -0.92 10.39 13.94
CA LEU A 57 -1.39 9.23 13.17
C LEU A 57 -2.89 9.28 12.86
N LYS A 58 -3.69 9.89 13.74
CA LYS A 58 -5.13 10.12 13.51
C LYS A 58 -5.42 11.17 12.45
N LYS A 59 -4.61 12.23 12.37
CA LYS A 59 -4.87 13.42 11.56
C LYS A 59 -4.23 13.40 10.18
N GLY A 60 -3.33 12.46 9.88
CA GLY A 60 -2.74 12.40 8.54
C GLY A 60 -1.92 13.64 8.15
N PRO A 61 -1.47 13.71 6.89
CA PRO A 61 -1.90 12.88 5.76
C PRO A 61 -1.27 11.49 5.74
N ILE A 62 -2.09 10.46 5.51
CA ILE A 62 -1.67 9.06 5.33
C ILE A 62 -2.34 8.52 4.07
N VAL A 63 -1.56 7.96 3.16
CA VAL A 63 -2.07 7.37 1.90
C VAL A 63 -2.12 5.86 2.03
N PHE A 64 -3.23 5.27 1.56
CA PHE A 64 -3.41 3.83 1.48
C PHE A 64 -3.25 3.39 0.03
N TRP A 65 -2.43 2.37 -0.17
CA TRP A 65 -2.06 1.84 -1.47
C TRP A 65 -2.40 0.35 -1.55
N ASN A 66 -2.88 -0.07 -2.71
CA ASN A 66 -3.20 -1.45 -3.02
C ASN A 66 -2.32 -1.99 -4.11
N CYS A 67 -1.93 -3.24 -3.98
CA CYS A 67 -1.40 -4.00 -5.09
C CYS A 67 -1.93 -5.44 -5.01
N LEU A 68 -2.52 -5.92 -6.10
CA LEU A 68 -2.79 -7.34 -6.30
C LEU A 68 -1.67 -7.88 -7.18
N LYS A 69 -0.93 -8.86 -6.67
CA LYS A 69 0.17 -9.48 -7.41
C LYS A 69 0.50 -10.85 -6.86
N ARG A 70 1.34 -11.58 -7.59
CA ARG A 70 1.90 -12.83 -7.08
C ARG A 70 2.85 -12.54 -5.92
N VAL A 71 2.61 -13.16 -4.77
CA VAL A 71 3.47 -13.10 -3.58
C VAL A 71 4.01 -14.48 -3.25
N THR A 72 5.10 -14.53 -2.48
CA THR A 72 5.57 -15.81 -1.91
C THR A 72 4.70 -16.12 -0.69
N GLY A 73 3.81 -17.10 -0.81
CA GLY A 73 2.92 -17.54 0.25
C GLY A 73 3.63 -18.33 1.36
N ASP A 74 2.88 -18.74 2.38
CA ASP A 74 3.41 -19.39 3.59
C ASP A 74 4.13 -20.73 3.32
N GLN A 75 3.87 -21.35 2.16
CA GLN A 75 4.52 -22.59 1.72
C GLN A 75 5.66 -22.36 0.71
N ASN A 76 6.22 -21.14 0.64
CA ASN A 76 7.26 -20.75 -0.33
C ASN A 76 6.86 -20.93 -1.81
N GLN A 77 5.56 -20.97 -2.09
CA GLN A 77 5.01 -21.00 -3.45
C GLN A 77 4.54 -19.60 -3.86
N LEU A 78 4.61 -19.31 -5.16
CA LEU A 78 3.95 -18.12 -5.68
C LEU A 78 2.43 -18.34 -5.64
N VAL A 79 1.70 -17.39 -5.08
CA VAL A 79 0.23 -17.40 -4.93
C VAL A 79 -0.33 -16.03 -5.24
N ASP A 80 -1.63 -15.97 -5.51
CA ASP A 80 -2.31 -14.68 -5.64
C ASP A 80 -2.33 -14.00 -4.27
N GLY A 81 -1.83 -12.77 -4.25
CA GLY A 81 -1.62 -12.03 -3.03
C GLY A 81 -2.17 -10.62 -3.12
N TYR A 82 -2.50 -10.10 -1.94
CA TYR A 82 -2.86 -8.72 -1.75
C TYR A 82 -1.82 -8.02 -0.89
N ILE A 83 -1.46 -6.81 -1.28
CA ILE A 83 -0.55 -5.96 -0.54
C ILE A 83 -1.28 -4.67 -0.21
N LEU A 84 -1.44 -4.42 1.08
CA LEU A 84 -1.79 -3.11 1.60
C LEU A 84 -0.50 -2.38 1.97
N MET A 85 -0.28 -1.21 1.41
CA MET A 85 0.80 -0.31 1.84
C MET A 85 0.21 0.98 2.40
N ILE A 86 0.80 1.47 3.48
CA ILE A 86 0.34 2.68 4.17
C ILE A 86 1.54 3.61 4.33
N THR A 87 1.47 4.76 3.68
CA THR A 87 2.56 5.74 3.70
C THR A 87 2.16 6.98 4.51
N PRO A 88 2.68 7.15 5.72
CA PRO A 88 2.47 8.36 6.49
C PRO A 88 3.36 9.49 5.93
N TYR A 89 2.76 10.56 5.39
CA TYR A 89 3.53 11.66 4.82
C TYR A 89 3.94 12.67 5.88
N TYR A 90 5.12 12.46 6.45
CA TYR A 90 5.71 13.40 7.40
C TYR A 90 7.22 13.33 7.38
N ARG A 91 7.88 14.48 7.19
CA ARG A 91 9.35 14.57 7.30
C ARG A 91 9.90 14.15 8.68
N GLN A 92 9.09 13.99 9.73
CA GLN A 92 9.54 13.80 11.12
C GLN A 92 8.54 13.07 12.05
N LEU A 93 7.88 11.99 11.62
CA LEU A 93 6.90 11.31 12.51
C LEU A 93 7.24 9.90 12.96
N THR A 94 8.38 9.39 12.56
CA THR A 94 8.91 8.18 13.15
C THR A 94 10.40 8.36 13.36
N GLY A 95 10.78 8.68 14.61
CA GLY A 95 11.85 7.87 15.18
C GLY A 95 11.43 6.42 14.96
N ARG A 96 12.34 5.60 14.43
CA ARG A 96 12.05 4.18 14.16
C ARG A 96 11.35 3.56 15.39
N ASP A 97 10.41 2.65 15.15
CA ASP A 97 10.33 1.37 15.89
C ASP A 97 8.95 0.81 16.31
N SER A 98 7.81 1.33 15.85
CA SER A 98 6.62 0.45 15.86
C SER A 98 5.62 0.78 14.77
N ASP A 99 5.45 -0.16 13.85
CA ASP A 99 4.23 -0.27 13.05
C ASP A 99 3.01 -0.22 14.00
N PRO A 100 2.13 0.79 13.87
CA PRO A 100 1.08 1.05 14.85
C PRO A 100 -0.09 0.07 14.77
N ILE A 101 -0.19 -0.71 13.68
CA ILE A 101 -1.35 -1.57 13.41
C ILE A 101 -0.98 -3.01 13.04
N VAL A 102 0.30 -3.40 13.07
CA VAL A 102 0.75 -4.77 12.78
C VAL A 102 -0.01 -5.84 13.57
N GLU A 103 -0.27 -5.61 14.87
CA GLU A 103 -1.04 -6.52 15.74
C GLU A 103 -2.55 -6.54 15.42
N SER A 104 -3.04 -5.63 14.59
CA SER A 104 -4.38 -5.72 14.03
C SER A 104 -4.34 -6.47 12.70
N MET A 105 -3.31 -6.24 11.89
CA MET A 105 -3.12 -6.88 10.60
C MET A 105 -2.85 -8.39 10.71
N TRP A 106 -2.04 -8.82 11.69
CA TRP A 106 -1.72 -10.24 11.92
C TRP A 106 -2.95 -11.14 12.21
N LYS A 107 -4.12 -10.55 12.53
CA LYS A 107 -5.35 -11.27 12.84
C LYS A 107 -6.08 -11.73 11.58
N HIS A 108 -5.76 -11.13 10.44
CA HIS A 108 -6.30 -11.55 9.16
C HIS A 108 -5.63 -12.83 8.71
N LYS A 109 -6.44 -13.78 8.25
CA LYS A 109 -5.96 -15.03 7.68
C LYS A 109 -5.11 -14.73 6.43
N GLY A 110 -4.04 -15.48 6.24
CA GLY A 110 -3.11 -15.29 5.14
C GLY A 110 -2.10 -14.17 5.36
N TYR A 111 -2.07 -13.50 6.51
CA TYR A 111 -1.06 -12.46 6.78
C TYR A 111 0.37 -13.01 6.69
N ILE A 112 1.17 -12.38 5.84
CA ILE A 112 2.60 -12.64 5.65
C ILE A 112 3.38 -11.44 6.16
N ARG A 113 4.38 -11.69 7.01
CA ARG A 113 5.27 -10.64 7.50
C ARG A 113 6.14 -10.10 6.36
N ALA A 114 6.14 -8.79 6.18
CA ALA A 114 6.98 -8.11 5.21
C ALA A 114 7.80 -6.98 5.84
N SER A 115 8.89 -6.62 5.16
CA SER A 115 9.60 -5.37 5.39
C SER A 115 8.84 -4.20 4.76
N SER A 116 9.22 -2.96 5.11
CA SER A 116 8.74 -1.76 4.41
C SER A 116 8.95 -1.88 2.89
N ALA A 117 8.04 -1.29 2.13
CA ALA A 117 8.08 -1.26 0.67
C ALA A 117 7.80 0.15 0.15
N ILE A 118 8.27 0.43 -1.06
CA ILE A 118 7.99 1.68 -1.77
C ILE A 118 6.80 1.38 -2.69
N PRO A 119 5.61 1.96 -2.46
CA PRO A 119 4.40 1.60 -3.21
C PRO A 119 4.57 1.69 -4.72
N LEU A 120 5.26 2.74 -5.18
CA LEU A 120 5.55 2.98 -6.59
C LEU A 120 6.31 1.81 -7.24
N LEU A 121 7.33 1.28 -6.58
CA LEU A 121 8.15 0.18 -7.10
C LEU A 121 7.45 -1.17 -7.03
N GLU A 122 6.43 -1.27 -6.19
CA GLU A 122 5.57 -2.45 -6.05
C GLU A 122 4.43 -2.46 -7.09
N GLY A 123 4.26 -1.38 -7.87
CA GLY A 123 3.13 -1.23 -8.79
C GLY A 123 1.81 -1.01 -8.07
N ALA A 124 1.86 -0.36 -6.92
CA ALA A 124 0.67 -0.11 -6.12
C ALA A 124 -0.11 1.11 -6.62
N VAL A 125 -1.42 1.04 -6.52
CA VAL A 125 -2.34 2.12 -6.85
C VAL A 125 -2.92 2.67 -5.53
N PRO A 126 -2.90 3.98 -5.31
CA PRO A 126 -3.46 4.55 -4.10
C PRO A 126 -4.98 4.56 -4.17
N ALA A 127 -5.63 4.25 -3.05
CA ALA A 127 -7.09 4.12 -3.00
C ALA A 127 -7.77 5.27 -2.23
N CYS A 128 -7.14 5.73 -1.15
CA CYS A 128 -7.68 6.79 -0.32
C CYS A 128 -6.59 7.50 0.49
N ILE A 129 -6.96 8.67 1.02
CA ILE A 129 -6.16 9.41 1.98
C ILE A 129 -6.95 9.54 3.29
N LEU A 130 -6.28 9.21 4.40
CA LEU A 130 -6.73 9.58 5.74
C LEU A 130 -6.11 10.93 6.11
N THR A 131 -6.94 11.95 6.31
CA THR A 131 -6.51 13.26 6.80
C THR A 131 -7.58 13.88 7.70
N GLU A 132 -7.16 14.63 8.71
CA GLU A 132 -8.00 15.26 9.73
C GLU A 132 -9.01 14.31 10.42
N GLY A 133 -8.70 13.01 10.47
CA GLY A 133 -9.56 11.98 11.06
C GLY A 133 -10.65 11.46 10.13
N GLU A 134 -10.63 11.85 8.85
CA GLU A 134 -11.59 11.45 7.82
C GLU A 134 -10.89 10.75 6.66
N VAL A 135 -11.60 9.84 6.01
CA VAL A 135 -11.10 9.09 4.85
C VAL A 135 -11.72 9.65 3.58
N TYR A 136 -10.85 10.11 2.68
CA TYR A 136 -11.24 10.68 1.40
C TYR A 136 -10.83 9.73 0.27
N PRO A 137 -11.76 9.37 -0.63
CA PRO A 137 -11.38 8.64 -1.84
C PRO A 137 -10.50 9.51 -2.72
N LEU A 138 -9.64 8.86 -3.49
CA LEU A 138 -8.85 9.51 -4.53
C LEU A 138 -9.60 9.51 -5.84
N ASP A 139 -9.47 10.60 -6.59
CA ASP A 139 -9.85 10.61 -8.00
C ASP A 139 -8.69 9.99 -8.78
N ILE A 140 -8.99 8.93 -9.50
CA ILE A 140 -8.00 8.16 -10.26
C ILE A 140 -8.46 8.20 -11.70
N ASP A 141 -7.80 9.01 -12.50
CA ASP A 141 -8.04 9.17 -13.94
C ASP A 141 -6.81 8.73 -14.75
N GLU A 142 -6.90 8.84 -16.08
CA GLU A 142 -5.77 8.50 -16.97
C GLU A 142 -4.54 9.37 -16.68
N THR A 143 -4.74 10.68 -16.46
CA THR A 143 -3.67 11.62 -16.07
C THR A 143 -2.91 11.15 -14.83
N PHE A 144 -3.64 10.60 -13.85
CA PHE A 144 -3.05 10.07 -12.63
C PHE A 144 -2.13 8.86 -12.90
N PHE A 145 -2.54 7.95 -13.78
CA PHE A 145 -1.71 6.81 -14.18
C PHE A 145 -0.48 7.24 -15.00
N GLU A 146 -0.62 8.24 -15.87
CA GLU A 146 0.53 8.83 -16.58
C GLU A 146 1.57 9.40 -15.60
N ASN A 147 1.11 10.17 -14.60
CA ASN A 147 1.99 10.69 -13.56
C ASN A 147 2.67 9.57 -12.75
N LEU A 148 1.95 8.52 -12.37
CA LEU A 148 2.55 7.36 -11.69
C LEU A 148 3.59 6.65 -12.56
N SER A 149 3.31 6.49 -13.85
CA SER A 149 4.21 5.90 -14.83
C SER A 149 5.51 6.71 -14.95
N GLU A 150 5.43 8.03 -15.10
CA GLU A 150 6.61 8.90 -15.18
C GLU A 150 7.45 8.86 -13.90
N LEU A 151 6.79 8.94 -12.73
CA LEU A 151 7.47 8.89 -11.44
C LEU A 151 8.15 7.55 -11.20
N PHE A 152 7.53 6.45 -11.65
CA PHE A 152 8.12 5.12 -11.55
C PHE A 152 9.43 5.05 -12.34
N GLU A 153 9.42 5.51 -13.60
CA GLU A 153 10.63 5.50 -14.44
C GLU A 153 11.73 6.35 -13.84
N GLU A 154 11.40 7.55 -13.35
CA GLU A 154 12.39 8.42 -12.72
C GLU A 154 12.98 7.78 -11.45
N HIS A 155 12.13 7.21 -10.59
CA HIS A 155 12.58 6.58 -9.34
C HIS A 155 13.48 5.38 -9.64
N GLN A 156 13.08 4.53 -10.58
CA GLN A 156 13.87 3.39 -11.04
C GLN A 156 15.20 3.82 -11.66
N TYR A 157 15.19 4.87 -12.48
CA TYR A 157 16.41 5.43 -13.06
C TYR A 157 17.37 5.92 -11.98
N VAL A 158 16.90 6.70 -11.01
CA VAL A 158 17.73 7.16 -9.87
C VAL A 158 18.31 5.98 -9.09
N LEU A 159 17.53 4.92 -8.86
CA LEU A 159 18.02 3.69 -8.22
C LEU A 159 19.11 2.98 -9.04
N SER A 160 18.99 2.98 -10.36
CA SER A 160 20.00 2.38 -11.24
C SER A 160 21.33 3.14 -11.20
N LEU A 161 21.32 4.46 -10.97
CA LEU A 161 22.53 5.26 -10.84
C LEU A 161 23.31 4.93 -9.54
N VAL A 162 22.59 4.62 -8.46
CA VAL A 162 23.19 4.21 -7.18
C VAL A 162 23.51 2.72 -7.12
N ASN A 163 22.89 1.91 -7.99
CA ASN A 163 23.12 0.47 -8.08
C ASN A 163 23.26 0.02 -9.55
N PRO A 164 24.46 0.20 -10.17
CA PRO A 164 24.66 0.02 -11.62
C PRO A 164 24.41 -1.39 -12.18
N GLY A 165 24.22 -2.40 -11.31
CA GLY A 165 23.89 -3.77 -11.69
C GLY A 165 22.41 -4.13 -11.52
N MET A 166 21.57 -3.18 -11.11
CA MET A 166 20.15 -3.41 -10.92
C MET A 166 19.45 -3.61 -12.27
N ALA A 167 18.70 -4.71 -12.40
CA ALA A 167 17.80 -4.91 -13.52
C ALA A 167 16.63 -3.93 -13.42
N LEU A 168 16.36 -3.20 -14.50
CA LEU A 168 15.17 -2.35 -14.62
C LEU A 168 13.93 -3.24 -14.75
N ARG A 169 12.90 -2.93 -13.97
CA ARG A 169 11.58 -3.54 -13.97
C ARG A 169 10.73 -2.89 -15.05
N SER A 170 9.82 -3.67 -15.63
CA SER A 170 8.76 -3.14 -16.48
C SER A 170 7.85 -2.21 -15.69
N ASN A 171 7.37 -1.15 -16.34
CA ASN A 171 6.49 -0.17 -15.73
C ASN A 171 5.11 -0.77 -15.46
N PRO A 172 4.67 -0.89 -14.19
CA PRO A 172 3.38 -1.50 -13.85
C PRO A 172 2.20 -0.57 -14.12
N TYR A 173 2.44 0.70 -14.45
CA TYR A 173 1.41 1.70 -14.73
C TYR A 173 1.22 1.96 -16.23
N GLN A 174 2.02 1.32 -17.08
CA GLN A 174 1.84 1.32 -18.53
C GLN A 174 0.97 0.13 -18.92
N ASN A 175 -0.25 0.41 -19.37
CA ASN A 175 -1.08 -0.52 -20.13
C ASN A 175 -0.99 -0.20 -21.62
#